data_AF-A0A822G440-F1
#
_entry.id   AF-A0A822G440-F1
#
_cell.length_a   1.000
_cell.length_b   1.000
_cell.length_c   1.000
_cell.angle_alpha   90.00
_cell.angle_beta   90.00
_cell.angle_gamma   90.00
#
_symmetry.space_group_name_H-M   'P 1'
#
loop_
_entity.id
_entity.type
_entity.pdbx_description
1 polymer ?
#
loop_
_entity_poly.entity_id
_entity_poly.type
_entity_poly.pdbx_seq_one_letter_code
_entity_poly.pdbx_strand_id
1 'polypeptide(L)'
;MNRPFFLVFILISIVICNEANRLYVNDKLVRVEPLTDEHIKYLQDLEMNSSLDFWTEVTRPNKPVDIHINANEFGQYVSEFDQYSIPFNVVVDDLQT
;
A
#
# COMPACT_ATOMS: atom_id res chain seq x y z
N MET A 1 -40.88 25.14 11.68
CA MET A 1 -39.86 24.14 11.31
C MET A 1 -38.85 24.82 10.41
N ASN A 2 -37.66 25.12 10.93
CA ASN A 2 -36.70 26.07 10.35
C ASN A 2 -36.02 25.50 9.10
N ARG A 3 -36.63 25.76 7.93
CA ARG A 3 -36.14 25.38 6.58
C ARG A 3 -34.66 25.72 6.29
N PRO A 4 -34.05 26.82 6.77
CA PRO A 4 -32.62 27.07 6.49
C PRO A 4 -31.69 26.11 7.23
N PHE A 5 -32.07 25.61 8.41
CA PHE A 5 -31.23 24.73 9.21
C PHE A 5 -31.10 23.33 8.58
N PHE A 6 -32.17 22.86 7.93
CA PHE A 6 -32.19 21.58 7.23
C PHE A 6 -31.30 21.57 5.98
N LEU A 7 -31.25 22.69 5.24
CA LEU A 7 -30.39 22.83 4.05
C LEU A 7 -28.90 22.89 4.42
N VAL A 8 -28.56 23.56 5.53
CA VAL A 8 -27.18 23.57 6.06
C VAL A 8 -26.75 22.17 6.48
N PHE A 9 -27.63 21.40 7.13
CA PHE A 9 -27.35 20.01 7.48
C PHE A 9 -27.07 19.13 6.26
N ILE A 10 -27.87 19.25 5.20
CA ILE A 10 -27.66 18.51 3.94
C ILE A 10 -26.31 18.87 3.29
N LEU A 11 -25.95 20.15 3.26
CA LEU A 11 -24.68 20.59 2.68
C LEU A 11 -23.47 20.04 3.47
N ILE A 12 -23.56 19.98 4.80
CA ILE A 12 -22.50 19.41 5.64
C ILE A 12 -22.35 17.90 5.41
N SER A 13 -23.45 17.16 5.21
CA SER A 13 -23.39 15.71 4.94
C SER A 13 -22.69 15.35 3.63
N ILE A 14 -22.76 16.21 2.61
CA ILE A 14 -22.13 15.97 1.30
C ILE A 14 -20.60 16.13 1.38
N VAL A 15 -20.09 17.02 2.23
CA VAL A 15 -18.64 17.29 2.35
C VAL A 15 -17.90 16.09 2.96
N ILE A 16 -18.50 15.37 3.90
CA ILE A 16 -17.84 14.30 4.66
C ILE A 16 -17.63 13.03 3.80
N CYS A 17 -18.45 12.79 2.76
CA CYS A 17 -18.31 11.61 1.89
C CYS A 17 -17.07 11.65 0.98
N ASN A 18 -16.44 12.82 0.78
CA ASN A 18 -15.32 12.94 -0.16
C ASN A 18 -13.97 12.58 0.45
N GLU A 19 -13.80 12.59 1.77
CA GLU A 19 -12.52 12.26 2.41
C GLU A 19 -12.23 10.75 2.45
N ALA A 20 -13.28 9.93 2.60
CA ALA A 20 -13.12 8.47 2.66
C ALA A 20 -12.59 7.84 1.35
N ASN A 21 -12.70 8.56 0.22
CA ASN A 21 -12.32 8.08 -1.11
C ASN A 21 -10.86 8.42 -1.51
N ARG A 22 -10.03 8.93 -0.59
CA ARG A 22 -8.65 9.36 -0.92
C ARG A 22 -7.56 8.65 -0.12
N LEU A 23 -7.89 7.56 0.56
CA LEU A 23 -6.94 6.90 1.46
C LEU A 23 -5.83 6.14 0.73
N TYR A 24 -6.05 5.71 -0.53
CA TYR A 24 -5.11 4.88 -1.29
C TYR A 24 -4.67 5.50 -2.62
N VAL A 25 -4.78 6.83 -2.77
CA VAL A 25 -4.50 7.51 -4.05
C VAL A 25 -3.03 7.37 -4.43
N ASN A 26 -2.77 6.74 -5.58
CA ASN A 26 -1.44 6.38 -6.10
C ASN A 26 -0.68 5.33 -5.27
N ASP A 27 -1.35 4.68 -4.33
CA ASP A 27 -0.74 3.55 -3.65
C ASP A 27 -0.60 2.39 -4.62
N LYS A 28 0.47 1.62 -4.45
CA LYS A 28 0.86 0.59 -5.40
C LYS A 28 0.84 -0.77 -4.75
N LEU A 29 0.47 -1.78 -5.55
CA LEU A 29 0.69 -3.17 -5.21
C LEU A 29 1.97 -3.62 -5.91
N VAL A 30 2.99 -3.94 -5.12
CA VAL A 30 4.29 -4.40 -5.60
C VAL A 30 4.40 -5.89 -5.34
N ARG A 31 4.73 -6.66 -6.39
CA ARG A 31 5.08 -8.07 -6.26
C ARG A 31 6.58 -8.20 -6.21
N VAL A 32 7.10 -8.73 -5.11
CA VAL A 32 8.51 -9.09 -4.92
C VAL A 32 8.68 -10.59 -5.13
N GLU A 33 9.78 -10.98 -5.78
CA GLU A 33 10.14 -12.37 -6.07
C GLU A 33 11.41 -12.76 -5.30
N PRO A 34 11.31 -13.17 -4.02
CA PRO A 34 12.48 -13.56 -3.25
C PRO A 34 13.13 -14.81 -3.85
N LEU A 35 14.43 -14.75 -4.16
CA LEU A 35 15.16 -15.86 -4.81
C LEU A 35 16.03 -16.66 -3.83
N THR A 36 16.37 -16.07 -2.68
CA THR A 36 17.29 -16.65 -1.70
C THR A 36 16.68 -16.62 -0.29
N ASP A 37 17.23 -17.43 0.61
CA ASP A 37 16.84 -17.39 2.03
C ASP A 37 17.19 -16.05 2.69
N GLU A 38 18.19 -15.33 2.18
CA GLU A 38 18.52 -13.97 2.62
C GLU A 38 17.42 -12.97 2.25
N HIS A 39 16.83 -13.08 1.05
CA HIS A 39 15.67 -12.25 0.67
C HIS A 39 14.48 -12.54 1.59
N ILE A 40 14.24 -13.82 1.90
CA ILE A 40 13.16 -14.22 2.84
C ILE A 40 13.39 -13.63 4.22
N LYS A 41 14.61 -13.73 4.75
CA LYS A 41 14.94 -13.17 6.05
C LYS A 41 14.76 -11.65 6.09
N TYR A 42 15.19 -10.94 5.04
CA TYR A 42 14.99 -9.50 4.93
C TYR A 42 13.50 -9.15 4.88
N LEU A 43 12.71 -9.82 4.03
CA LEU A 43 11.29 -9.54 3.90
C LEU A 43 10.51 -9.85 5.19
N GLN A 44 10.87 -10.90 5.92
CA GLN A 44 10.29 -11.20 7.24
C GLN A 44 10.64 -10.14 8.28
N ASP A 45 11.89 -9.67 8.30
CA ASP A 45 12.31 -8.58 9.17
C ASP A 45 11.56 -7.28 8.83
N LEU A 46 11.40 -7.00 7.54
CA LEU A 46 10.63 -5.87 7.05
C LEU A 46 9.15 -5.95 7.45
N GLU A 47 8.52 -7.12 7.33
CA GLU A 47 7.13 -7.37 7.76
C GLU A 47 6.95 -7.15 9.27
N MET A 48 7.94 -7.52 10.09
CA MET A 48 7.89 -7.34 11.54
C MET A 48 8.17 -5.92 12.02
N ASN A 49 9.03 -5.18 11.30
CA ASN A 49 9.59 -3.91 11.79
C ASN A 49 9.11 -2.67 11.02
N SER A 50 8.35 -2.82 9.94
CA SER A 50 7.79 -1.71 9.16
C SER A 50 6.27 -1.61 9.31
N SER A 51 5.68 -0.56 8.76
CA SER A 51 4.24 -0.38 8.61
C SER A 51 3.71 -0.83 7.24
N LEU A 52 4.51 -1.56 6.46
CA LEU A 52 4.08 -2.08 5.17
C LEU A 52 3.01 -3.14 5.34
N ASP A 53 2.05 -3.15 4.42
CA ASP A 53 0.96 -4.13 4.42
C ASP A 53 1.28 -5.28 3.46
N PHE A 54 1.60 -6.45 4.02
CA PHE A 54 1.92 -7.67 3.28
C PHE A 54 0.63 -8.45 2.98
N TRP A 55 0.25 -8.49 1.71
CA TRP A 55 -0.96 -9.19 1.26
C TRP A 55 -0.73 -10.69 1.03
N THR A 56 0.53 -11.11 1.01
CA THR A 56 0.92 -12.53 0.90
C THR A 56 2.02 -12.84 1.89
N GLU A 57 1.92 -13.99 2.56
CA GLU A 57 2.90 -14.42 3.57
C GLU A 57 4.31 -14.69 3.00
N VAL A 58 5.32 -14.18 3.70
CA VAL A 58 6.74 -14.38 3.41
C VAL A 58 7.23 -15.73 3.93
N THR A 59 7.18 -16.76 3.07
CA THR A 59 7.36 -18.15 3.51
C THR A 59 8.61 -18.85 2.97
N ARG A 60 8.92 -18.71 1.68
CA ARG A 60 10.04 -19.43 1.04
C ARG A 60 10.48 -18.77 -0.27
N PRO A 61 11.72 -19.01 -0.73
CA PRO A 61 12.18 -18.53 -2.03
C PRO A 61 11.30 -19.02 -3.19
N ASN A 62 11.29 -18.25 -4.27
CA ASN A 62 10.50 -18.44 -5.50
C ASN A 62 8.98 -18.42 -5.29
N LYS A 63 8.49 -18.05 -4.09
CA LYS A 63 7.08 -17.74 -3.87
C LYS A 63 6.93 -16.21 -3.88
N PRO A 64 6.17 -15.64 -4.83
CA PRO A 64 5.94 -14.21 -4.87
C PRO A 64 5.27 -13.69 -3.60
N VAL A 65 5.61 -12.47 -3.23
CA VAL A 65 5.05 -11.74 -2.09
C VAL A 65 4.45 -10.44 -2.63
N ASP A 66 3.16 -10.22 -2.37
CA ASP A 66 2.47 -9.00 -2.75
C ASP A 66 2.45 -8.03 -1.56
N ILE A 67 2.88 -6.79 -1.77
CA ILE A 67 3.00 -5.76 -0.73
C ILE A 67 2.30 -4.49 -1.20
N HIS A 68 1.39 -3.97 -0.39
CA HIS A 68 0.83 -2.63 -0.57
C HIS A 68 1.81 -1.60 -0.03
N ILE A 69 2.14 -0.63 -0.88
CA ILE A 69 3.06 0.46 -0.56
C ILE A 69 2.37 1.80 -0.80
N ASN A 70 2.41 2.67 0.22
CA ASN A 70 1.91 4.03 0.12
C ASN A 70 2.67 4.82 -0.94
N ALA A 71 1.99 5.69 -1.67
CA ALA A 71 2.58 6.49 -2.75
C ALA A 71 3.84 7.27 -2.32
N ASN A 72 3.84 7.79 -1.10
CA ASN A 72 4.95 8.59 -0.54
C ASN A 72 6.19 7.75 -0.20
N GLU A 73 6.02 6.45 0.02
CA GLU A 73 7.09 5.53 0.46
C GLU A 73 7.58 4.64 -0.69
N PHE A 74 6.85 4.60 -1.81
CA PHE A 74 7.16 3.75 -2.95
C PHE A 74 8.61 3.88 -3.43
N GLY A 75 9.11 5.12 -3.60
CA GLY A 75 10.48 5.37 -4.05
C GLY A 75 11.54 4.86 -3.08
N GLN A 76 11.27 4.91 -1.78
CA GLN A 76 12.18 4.38 -0.75
C GLN A 76 12.27 2.86 -0.86
N TYR A 77 11.14 2.16 -0.81
CA TYR A 77 11.13 0.70 -0.79
C TYR A 77 11.59 0.08 -2.11
N VAL A 78 11.30 0.71 -3.25
CA VAL A 78 11.86 0.29 -4.55
C VAL A 78 13.39 0.37 -4.52
N SER A 79 13.95 1.46 -3.98
CA SER A 79 15.41 1.62 -3.88
C SER A 79 16.02 0.58 -2.93
N GLU A 80 15.32 0.23 -1.84
CA GLU A 80 15.75 -0.84 -0.94
C GLU A 80 15.73 -2.21 -1.64
N PHE A 81 14.65 -2.57 -2.33
CA PHE A 81 14.58 -3.83 -3.08
C PHE A 81 15.67 -3.95 -4.14
N ASP A 82 15.95 -2.86 -4.87
CA ASP A 82 17.08 -2.79 -5.81
C ASP A 82 18.44 -2.96 -5.11
N GLN A 83 18.66 -2.30 -3.96
CA GLN A 83 19.88 -2.42 -3.18
C GLN A 83 20.13 -3.87 -2.71
N TYR A 84 19.08 -4.57 -2.29
CA TYR A 84 19.14 -5.97 -1.89
C TYR A 84 19.06 -6.94 -3.08
N SER A 85 19.01 -6.43 -4.33
CA SER A 85 18.89 -7.24 -5.55
C SER A 85 17.68 -8.20 -5.51
N ILE A 86 16.58 -7.76 -4.90
CA ILE A 86 15.32 -8.50 -4.85
C ILE A 86 14.50 -8.10 -6.09
N PRO A 87 14.23 -9.03 -7.02
CA PRO A 87 13.40 -8.74 -8.17
C PRO A 87 12.00 -8.33 -7.73
N PHE A 88 11.43 -7.32 -8.38
CA PHE A 88 10.05 -6.89 -8.15
C PHE A 88 9.40 -6.35 -9.43
N ASN A 89 8.07 -6.28 -9.41
CA ASN A 89 7.29 -5.57 -10.41
C ASN A 89 6.08 -4.88 -9.77
N VAL A 90 5.66 -3.75 -10.33
CA VAL A 90 4.38 -3.12 -9.96
C VAL A 90 3.26 -3.91 -10.63
N VAL A 91 2.34 -4.46 -9.83
CA VAL A 91 1.16 -5.20 -10.30
C VAL A 91 -0.02 -4.25 -10.51
N VAL A 92 -0.22 -3.34 -9.57
CA VAL A 92 -1.25 -2.29 -9.62
C VAL A 92 -0.58 -0.95 -9.37
N ASP A 93 -0.77 -0.02 -10.31
CA ASP A 93 -0.13 1.29 -10.29
C ASP A 93 -0.89 2.34 -9.45
N ASP A 94 -2.19 2.12 -9.23
CA ASP A 94 -3.05 2.91 -8.34
C ASP A 94 -4.16 2.02 -7.77
N LEU A 95 -4.10 1.75 -6.46
CA LEU A 95 -5.09 0.92 -5.75
C LEU A 95 -6.46 1.60 -5.60
N GLN A 96 -6.55 2.91 -5.83
CA GLN A 96 -7.80 3.66 -5.70
C GLN A 96 -8.69 3.60 -6.96
N THR A 97 -8.11 3.23 -8.12
CA THR A 97 -8.72 3.30 -9.46
C THR A 97 -9.66 2.14 -9.78
#